data_AF-A0A3C1VH24-F1
#
_entry.id   AF-A0A3C1VH24-F1
#
_cell.length_a   1.000
_cell.length_b   1.000
_cell.length_c   1.000
_cell.angle_alpha   90.00
_cell.angle_beta   90.00
_cell.angle_gamma   90.00
#
_symmetry.space_group_name_H-M   'P 1'
#
loop_
_entity.id
_entity.type
_entity.pdbx_description
1 polymer ?
#
loop_
_entity_poly.entity_id
_entity_poly.type
_entity_poly.pdbx_seq_one_letter_code
_entity_poly.pdbx_strand_id
1 'polypeptide(L)'
;MFFRLPTLKSFALTANALASLFFVCVVVCSCSSTRHAETNLQTVLHTRPGSHQLFDSGQITNAILEFGGNHQAAFSVLKKVSSETNTIVDAGRIIDTNRFVRAGAIYGIGQLGKSVPEAAPFLWEVIYYPSKSGNDRYMAFVALKKIGFQTQDIPTLAKLLDVPASNQNFLTKLVPETISELIETNPPGATPYLSSVENLLDNPNPD
;
A
#
# COMPACT_ATOMS: atom_id res chain seq x y z
N MET A 1 14.48 -1.66 79.61
CA MET A 1 15.09 -2.96 79.28
C MET A 1 14.52 -3.38 77.92
N PHE A 2 15.39 -3.52 76.93
CA PHE A 2 15.09 -3.74 75.51
C PHE A 2 14.27 -5.01 75.25
N PHE A 3 13.33 -4.99 74.31
CA PHE A 3 13.15 -6.10 73.36
C PHE A 3 12.60 -5.63 72.00
N ARG A 4 13.18 -6.23 70.96
CA ARG A 4 13.26 -5.83 69.54
C ARG A 4 11.96 -6.08 68.75
N LEU A 5 11.69 -5.19 67.79
CA LEU A 5 10.86 -5.46 66.61
C LEU A 5 11.62 -6.41 65.64
N PRO A 6 10.99 -7.46 65.10
CA PRO A 6 11.53 -8.17 63.95
C PRO A 6 11.28 -7.40 62.64
N THR A 7 12.32 -7.37 61.82
CA THR A 7 12.48 -6.65 60.56
C THR A 7 11.62 -7.20 59.42
N LEU A 8 10.97 -6.28 58.68
CA LEU A 8 10.41 -6.47 57.34
C LEU A 8 11.52 -6.84 56.33
N LYS A 9 11.78 -8.13 56.13
CA LYS A 9 12.54 -8.64 54.96
C LYS A 9 12.02 -10.01 54.55
N SER A 10 10.80 -10.05 54.01
CA SER A 10 10.28 -11.22 53.28
C SER A 10 8.96 -10.89 52.58
N PHE A 11 8.93 -9.82 51.79
CA PHE A 11 7.84 -9.55 50.84
C PHE A 11 8.41 -8.94 49.54
N ALA A 12 9.31 -9.67 48.90
CA ALA A 12 9.81 -9.32 47.58
C ALA A 12 10.28 -10.57 46.83
N LEU A 13 9.43 -11.59 46.71
CA LEU A 13 9.76 -12.73 45.85
C LEU A 13 8.54 -13.52 45.35
N THR A 14 7.50 -12.83 44.86
CA THR A 14 6.44 -13.49 44.04
C THR A 14 5.80 -12.60 42.96
N ALA A 15 6.19 -11.33 42.81
CA ALA A 15 5.57 -10.45 41.80
C ALA A 15 6.20 -10.55 40.39
N ASN A 16 7.43 -11.06 40.25
CA ASN A 16 8.15 -11.05 38.96
C ASN A 16 7.85 -12.24 38.03
N ALA A 17 7.31 -13.35 38.54
CA ALA A 17 7.02 -14.53 37.70
C ALA A 17 5.75 -14.34 36.86
N LEU A 18 4.72 -13.71 37.43
CA LEU A 18 3.46 -13.45 36.70
C LEU A 18 3.66 -12.36 35.64
N ALA A 19 4.32 -11.25 35.96
CA ALA A 19 4.58 -10.20 34.98
C ALA A 19 5.42 -10.69 33.79
N SER A 20 6.43 -11.55 34.03
CA SER A 20 7.24 -12.14 32.96
C SER A 20 6.49 -13.20 32.15
N LEU A 21 5.65 -14.04 32.78
CA LEU A 21 4.78 -14.98 32.08
C LEU A 21 3.71 -14.29 31.23
N PHE A 22 3.08 -13.23 31.74
CA PHE A 22 2.14 -12.41 30.97
C PHE A 22 2.82 -11.73 29.77
N PHE A 23 4.03 -11.18 29.96
CA PHE A 23 4.77 -10.55 28.87
C PHE A 23 5.18 -11.58 27.80
N VAL A 24 5.65 -12.75 28.20
CA VAL A 24 6.02 -13.84 27.27
C VAL A 24 4.78 -14.37 26.53
N CYS A 25 3.65 -14.58 27.22
CA CYS A 25 2.40 -15.01 26.57
C CYS A 25 1.88 -13.98 25.56
N VAL A 26 1.87 -12.69 25.92
CA VAL A 26 1.41 -11.62 25.02
C VAL A 26 2.31 -11.54 23.78
N VAL A 27 3.64 -11.60 23.96
CA VAL A 27 4.59 -11.57 22.83
C VAL A 27 4.44 -12.81 21.93
N VAL A 28 4.31 -14.01 22.49
CA VAL A 28 4.14 -15.25 21.71
C VAL A 28 2.80 -15.27 20.97
N CYS A 29 1.71 -14.81 21.59
CA CYS A 29 0.40 -14.70 20.95
C CYS A 29 0.40 -13.66 19.81
N SER A 30 0.98 -12.48 20.01
CA SER A 30 1.08 -11.46 18.96
C SER A 30 1.96 -11.89 17.78
N CYS A 31 3.05 -12.62 18.03
CA CYS A 31 3.88 -13.19 16.97
C CYS A 31 3.15 -14.27 16.16
N SER A 32 2.36 -15.13 16.83
CA SER A 32 1.57 -16.17 16.14
C SER A 32 0.47 -15.56 15.27
N SER A 33 -0.23 -14.53 15.76
CA SER A 33 -1.29 -13.84 15.01
C SER A 33 -0.75 -13.14 13.77
N THR A 34 0.40 -12.45 13.89
CA THR A 34 1.01 -11.73 12.76
C THR A 34 1.45 -12.70 11.67
N ARG A 35 2.10 -13.81 12.04
CA ARG A 35 2.52 -14.84 11.07
C ARG A 35 1.33 -15.47 10.34
N HIS A 36 0.21 -15.67 11.03
CA HIS A 36 -1.01 -16.16 10.41
C HIS A 36 -1.56 -15.17 9.37
N ALA A 37 -1.68 -13.89 9.73
CA ALA A 37 -2.14 -12.84 8.82
C ALA A 37 -1.22 -12.69 7.60
N GLU A 38 0.11 -12.75 7.78
CA GLU A 38 1.08 -12.76 6.68
C GLU A 38 0.87 -13.94 5.73
N THR A 39 0.68 -15.14 6.27
CA THR A 39 0.48 -16.37 5.48
C THR A 39 -0.84 -16.31 4.72
N ASN A 40 -1.91 -15.84 5.36
CA ASN A 40 -3.22 -15.69 4.74
C ASN A 40 -3.18 -14.66 3.61
N LEU A 41 -2.60 -13.48 3.85
CA LEU A 41 -2.47 -12.45 2.83
C LEU A 41 -1.64 -12.93 1.63
N GLN A 42 -0.53 -13.64 1.86
CA GLN A 42 0.23 -14.25 0.77
C GLN A 42 -0.61 -15.26 -0.02
N THR A 43 -1.38 -16.10 0.67
CA THR A 43 -2.23 -17.13 0.05
C THR A 43 -3.32 -16.51 -0.80
N VAL A 44 -4.03 -15.50 -0.27
CA VAL A 44 -5.06 -14.77 -1.00
C VAL A 44 -4.50 -14.10 -2.26
N LEU A 45 -3.34 -13.44 -2.15
CA LEU A 45 -2.70 -12.78 -3.30
C LEU A 45 -2.31 -13.76 -4.42
N HIS A 46 -2.02 -15.01 -4.07
CA HIS A 46 -1.66 -16.07 -5.01
C HIS A 46 -2.85 -16.94 -5.44
N THR A 47 -4.02 -16.74 -4.84
CA THR A 47 -5.22 -17.50 -5.19
C THR A 47 -5.85 -16.89 -6.42
N ARG A 48 -5.93 -17.68 -7.50
CA ARG A 48 -6.56 -17.23 -8.75
C ARG A 48 -8.07 -17.18 -8.57
N PRO A 49 -8.73 -16.05 -8.87
CA PRO A 49 -10.20 -16.00 -8.86
C PRO A 49 -10.78 -16.96 -9.88
N GLY A 50 -11.90 -17.61 -9.56
CA GLY A 50 -12.64 -18.45 -10.51
C GLY A 50 -13.40 -17.66 -11.58
N SER A 51 -13.47 -16.34 -11.47
CA SER A 51 -14.19 -15.42 -12.37
C SER A 51 -13.24 -14.64 -13.28
N HIS A 52 -13.77 -13.81 -14.19
CA HIS A 52 -12.97 -12.88 -15.02
C HIS A 52 -12.27 -11.76 -14.23
N GLN A 53 -12.27 -11.81 -12.90
CA GLN A 53 -11.58 -10.85 -12.04
C GLN A 53 -10.06 -11.04 -12.13
N LEU A 54 -9.34 -9.92 -12.03
CA LEU A 54 -7.87 -9.93 -11.99
C LEU A 54 -7.38 -10.57 -10.69
N PHE A 55 -8.01 -10.22 -9.57
CA PHE A 55 -7.77 -10.72 -8.22
C PHE A 55 -9.04 -10.52 -7.39
N ASP A 56 -9.15 -11.21 -6.24
CA ASP A 56 -10.28 -11.04 -5.32
C ASP A 56 -10.00 -9.89 -4.35
N SER A 57 -10.50 -8.70 -4.69
CA SER A 57 -10.31 -7.49 -3.89
C SER A 57 -10.91 -7.60 -2.49
N GLY A 58 -12.04 -8.32 -2.35
CA GLY A 58 -12.71 -8.52 -1.06
C GLY A 58 -11.88 -9.38 -0.13
N GLN A 59 -11.34 -10.49 -0.62
CA GLN A 59 -10.44 -11.34 0.16
C GLN A 59 -9.15 -10.61 0.53
N ILE A 60 -8.56 -9.82 -0.37
CA ILE A 60 -7.36 -9.04 -0.07
C ILE A 60 -7.65 -8.04 1.06
N THR A 61 -8.75 -7.29 0.97
CA THR A 61 -9.14 -6.34 2.01
C THR A 61 -9.36 -7.07 3.34
N ASN A 62 -10.04 -8.21 3.36
CA ASN A 62 -10.25 -8.99 4.58
C ASN A 62 -8.93 -9.50 5.18
N ALA A 63 -8.02 -10.04 4.36
CA ALA A 63 -6.72 -10.50 4.81
C ALA A 63 -5.84 -9.36 5.37
N ILE A 64 -5.98 -8.13 4.85
CA ILE A 64 -5.33 -6.94 5.41
C ILE A 64 -5.90 -6.60 6.79
N LEU A 65 -7.22 -6.71 6.98
CA LEU A 65 -7.86 -6.43 8.28
C LEU A 65 -7.39 -7.39 9.39
N GLU A 66 -6.96 -8.61 9.05
CA GLU A 66 -6.42 -9.57 10.02
C GLU A 66 -5.10 -9.10 10.66
N PHE A 67 -4.40 -8.14 10.07
CA PHE A 67 -3.24 -7.50 10.70
C PHE A 67 -3.64 -6.57 11.86
N GLY A 68 -4.93 -6.28 12.03
CA GLY A 68 -5.41 -5.34 13.03
C GLY A 68 -4.72 -3.99 12.90
N GLY A 69 -4.13 -3.48 13.97
CA GLY A 69 -3.38 -2.21 13.94
C GLY A 69 -2.00 -2.28 13.27
N ASN A 70 -1.50 -3.45 12.87
CA ASN A 70 -0.15 -3.62 12.33
C ASN A 70 -0.10 -3.48 10.79
N HIS A 71 -0.55 -2.33 10.29
CA HIS A 71 -0.59 -2.07 8.84
C HIS A 71 0.82 -2.01 8.21
N GLN A 72 1.88 -1.76 9.00
CA GLN A 72 3.26 -1.80 8.51
C GLN A 72 3.70 -3.21 8.10
N ALA A 73 3.27 -4.23 8.86
CA ALA A 73 3.53 -5.62 8.50
C ALA A 73 2.77 -6.01 7.22
N ALA A 74 1.50 -5.61 7.10
CA ALA A 74 0.73 -5.79 5.88
C ALA A 74 1.42 -5.13 4.67
N PHE A 75 1.87 -3.88 4.83
CA PHE A 75 2.63 -3.16 3.80
C PHE A 75 3.90 -3.91 3.39
N SER A 76 4.64 -4.46 4.35
CA SER A 76 5.88 -5.20 4.07
C SER A 76 5.63 -6.44 3.20
N VAL A 77 4.55 -7.18 3.48
CA VAL A 77 4.13 -8.31 2.65
C VAL A 77 3.71 -7.84 1.26
N LEU A 78 2.83 -6.84 1.18
CA LEU A 78 2.31 -6.33 -0.09
C LEU A 78 3.41 -5.76 -0.97
N LYS A 79 4.34 -4.97 -0.40
CA LYS A 79 5.48 -4.40 -1.12
C LYS A 79 6.37 -5.51 -1.70
N LYS A 80 6.65 -6.56 -0.92
CA LYS A 80 7.41 -7.72 -1.41
C LYS A 80 6.69 -8.40 -2.58
N VAL A 81 5.41 -8.73 -2.40
CA VAL A 81 4.61 -9.44 -3.43
C VAL A 81 4.43 -8.59 -4.70
N SER A 82 4.34 -7.26 -4.57
CA SER A 82 4.24 -6.33 -5.72
C SER A 82 5.50 -6.27 -6.61
N SER A 83 6.57 -6.95 -6.21
CA SER A 83 7.81 -7.07 -6.98
C SER A 83 8.04 -8.48 -7.51
N GLU A 84 7.13 -9.42 -7.25
CA GLU A 84 7.27 -10.79 -7.70
C GLU A 84 7.12 -10.89 -9.22
N THR A 85 8.06 -11.60 -9.82
CA THR A 85 8.08 -11.89 -11.24
C THR A 85 8.11 -13.39 -11.42
N ASN A 86 7.25 -13.88 -12.31
CA ASN A 86 7.31 -15.27 -12.75
C ASN A 86 6.92 -15.34 -14.21
N THR A 87 7.93 -15.48 -15.07
CA THR A 87 7.75 -15.51 -16.52
C THR A 87 7.91 -16.94 -17.03
N ILE A 88 6.94 -17.40 -17.81
CA ILE A 88 7.03 -18.63 -18.58
C ILE A 88 7.13 -18.30 -20.07
N VAL A 89 7.70 -19.22 -20.85
CA VAL A 89 7.65 -19.15 -22.32
C VAL A 89 6.62 -20.15 -22.80
N ASP A 90 5.59 -19.67 -23.49
CA ASP A 90 4.54 -20.48 -24.08
C ASP A 90 4.34 -20.08 -25.55
N ALA A 91 4.47 -21.05 -26.46
CA ALA A 91 4.41 -20.85 -27.91
C ALA A 91 5.27 -19.65 -28.42
N GLY A 92 6.46 -19.46 -27.85
CA GLY A 92 7.37 -18.36 -28.21
C GLY A 92 7.00 -17.00 -27.63
N ARG A 93 6.00 -16.92 -26.73
CA ARG A 93 5.59 -15.70 -26.04
C ARG A 93 6.04 -15.73 -24.59
N ILE A 94 6.57 -14.62 -24.09
CA ILE A 94 6.84 -14.44 -22.66
C ILE A 94 5.53 -14.09 -21.96
N ILE A 95 5.09 -14.95 -21.04
CA ILE A 95 3.89 -14.75 -20.23
C ILE A 95 4.31 -14.51 -18.79
N ASP A 96 3.97 -13.33 -18.28
CA ASP A 96 4.07 -13.02 -16.86
C ASP A 96 2.86 -13.59 -16.11
N THR A 97 3.09 -14.67 -15.38
CA THR A 97 2.08 -15.38 -14.59
C THR A 97 1.77 -14.68 -13.27
N ASN A 98 2.66 -13.84 -12.77
CA ASN A 98 2.48 -13.10 -11.52
C ASN A 98 1.91 -11.69 -11.73
N ARG A 99 1.56 -11.30 -12.96
CA ARG A 99 1.00 -9.97 -13.26
C ARG A 99 -0.22 -9.62 -12.39
N PHE A 100 -1.05 -10.61 -12.06
CA PHE A 100 -2.25 -10.41 -11.26
C PHE A 100 -1.98 -10.45 -9.75
N VAL A 101 -0.99 -11.24 -9.33
CA VAL A 101 -0.47 -11.26 -7.96
C VAL A 101 0.07 -9.86 -7.61
N ARG A 102 0.88 -9.27 -8.49
CA ARG A 102 1.38 -7.89 -8.32
C ARG A 102 0.25 -6.86 -8.30
N ALA A 103 -0.68 -6.94 -9.25
CA ALA A 103 -1.83 -6.03 -9.31
C ALA A 103 -2.66 -6.07 -8.01
N GLY A 104 -2.93 -7.26 -7.46
CA GLY A 104 -3.61 -7.43 -6.19
C GLY A 104 -2.83 -6.85 -5.02
N ALA A 105 -1.51 -7.04 -5.00
CA ALA A 105 -0.67 -6.47 -3.95
C ALA A 105 -0.65 -4.93 -4.00
N ILE A 106 -0.51 -4.34 -5.18
CA ILE A 106 -0.57 -2.88 -5.38
C ILE A 106 -1.94 -2.33 -4.95
N TYR A 107 -3.04 -3.01 -5.31
CA TYR A 107 -4.38 -2.67 -4.83
C TYR A 107 -4.48 -2.73 -3.30
N GLY A 108 -3.89 -3.78 -2.69
CA GLY A 108 -3.83 -3.96 -1.25
C GLY A 108 -3.13 -2.81 -0.54
N ILE A 109 -2.04 -2.28 -1.10
CA ILE A 109 -1.34 -1.11 -0.54
C ILE A 109 -2.27 0.10 -0.44
N GLY A 110 -3.16 0.30 -1.44
CA GLY A 110 -4.18 1.34 -1.38
C GLY A 110 -5.21 1.16 -0.26
N GLN A 111 -5.44 -0.07 0.22
CA GLN A 111 -6.36 -0.35 1.34
C GLN A 111 -5.80 0.10 2.69
N LEU A 112 -4.48 0.18 2.81
CA LEU A 112 -3.83 0.65 4.04
C LEU A 112 -4.12 2.14 4.28
N GLY A 113 -4.47 2.88 3.24
CA GLY A 113 -4.77 4.31 3.33
C GLY A 113 -3.57 5.12 3.85
N LYS A 114 -3.86 6.15 4.63
CA LYS A 114 -2.85 7.05 5.21
C LYS A 114 -2.17 6.50 6.48
N SER A 115 -2.53 5.28 6.91
CA SER A 115 -1.95 4.66 8.11
C SER A 115 -0.50 4.18 7.91
N VAL A 116 -0.06 4.07 6.65
CA VAL A 116 1.30 3.72 6.27
C VAL A 116 1.88 4.85 5.40
N PRO A 117 2.70 5.75 5.96
CA PRO A 117 3.23 6.90 5.23
C PRO A 117 4.05 6.55 3.98
N GLU A 118 4.69 5.38 3.96
CA GLU A 118 5.50 4.91 2.84
C GLU A 118 4.66 4.38 1.65
N ALA A 119 3.36 4.17 1.84
CA ALA A 119 2.48 3.62 0.80
C ALA A 119 2.41 4.55 -0.42
N ALA A 120 2.14 5.84 -0.21
CA ALA A 120 2.03 6.79 -1.32
C ALA A 120 3.36 6.99 -2.08
N PRO A 121 4.51 7.25 -1.42
CA PRO A 121 5.82 7.30 -2.11
C PRO A 121 6.12 6.04 -2.92
N PHE A 122 5.83 4.85 -2.38
CA PHE A 122 6.03 3.60 -3.08
C PHE A 122 5.15 3.47 -4.34
N LEU A 123 3.88 3.87 -4.26
CA LEU A 123 2.99 3.81 -5.42
C LEU A 123 3.40 4.80 -6.52
N TRP A 124 3.88 5.99 -6.14
CA TRP A 124 4.49 6.90 -7.10
C TRP A 124 5.71 6.29 -7.79
N GLU A 125 6.58 5.60 -7.04
CA GLU A 125 7.70 4.86 -7.60
C GLU A 125 7.21 3.84 -8.65
N VAL A 126 6.19 3.04 -8.32
CA VAL A 126 5.61 2.06 -9.26
C VAL A 126 5.11 2.73 -10.55
N ILE A 127 4.49 3.91 -10.46
CA ILE A 127 3.99 4.65 -11.63
C ILE A 127 5.13 5.09 -12.53
N TYR A 128 6.26 5.56 -12.00
CA TYR A 128 7.36 6.09 -12.81
C TYR A 128 8.36 5.02 -13.26
N TYR A 129 8.46 3.90 -12.55
CA TYR A 129 9.54 2.93 -12.77
C TYR A 129 9.44 2.26 -14.16
N PRO A 130 10.47 2.37 -15.03
CA PRO A 130 10.39 1.93 -16.44
C PRO A 130 9.96 0.48 -16.65
N SER A 131 10.41 -0.45 -15.80
CA SER A 131 10.11 -1.88 -15.96
C SER A 131 8.70 -2.29 -15.52
N LYS A 132 7.92 -1.38 -14.90
CA LYS A 132 6.55 -1.69 -14.46
C LYS A 132 5.59 -1.68 -15.64
N SER A 133 4.75 -2.71 -15.71
CA SER A 133 3.76 -2.86 -16.77
C SER A 133 2.68 -1.79 -16.69
N GLY A 134 1.94 -1.57 -17.77
CA GLY A 134 0.80 -0.64 -17.75
C GLY A 134 -0.27 -1.00 -16.71
N ASN A 135 -0.46 -2.30 -16.45
CA ASN A 135 -1.37 -2.76 -15.39
C ASN A 135 -0.86 -2.40 -13.99
N ASP A 136 0.44 -2.55 -13.73
CA ASP A 136 1.03 -2.17 -12.43
C ASP A 136 0.86 -0.66 -12.19
N ARG A 137 1.10 0.16 -13.22
CA ARG A 137 0.93 1.62 -13.15
C ARG A 137 -0.52 2.04 -12.97
N TYR A 138 -1.45 1.40 -13.69
CA TYR A 138 -2.89 1.63 -13.52
C TYR A 138 -3.33 1.33 -12.08
N MET A 139 -2.94 0.16 -11.56
CA MET A 139 -3.29 -0.21 -10.20
C MET A 139 -2.66 0.71 -9.17
N ALA A 140 -1.44 1.19 -9.41
CA ALA A 140 -0.79 2.14 -8.52
C ALA A 140 -1.51 3.49 -8.49
N PHE A 141 -1.98 3.97 -9.64
CA PHE A 141 -2.80 5.18 -9.72
C PHE A 141 -4.14 5.00 -8.98
N VAL A 142 -4.82 3.87 -9.18
CA VAL A 142 -6.06 3.54 -8.46
C VAL A 142 -5.83 3.48 -6.94
N ALA A 143 -4.72 2.87 -6.52
CA ALA A 143 -4.35 2.78 -5.11
C ALA A 143 -4.05 4.17 -4.51
N LEU A 144 -3.36 5.06 -5.24
CA LEU A 144 -3.15 6.45 -4.81
C LEU A 144 -4.47 7.22 -4.70
N LYS A 145 -5.38 7.08 -5.68
CA LYS A 145 -6.72 7.68 -5.59
C LYS A 145 -7.46 7.21 -4.34
N LYS A 146 -7.31 5.94 -3.96
CA LYS A 146 -7.90 5.37 -2.75
C LYS A 146 -7.27 5.90 -1.45
N ILE A 147 -5.95 6.10 -1.42
CA ILE A 147 -5.27 6.77 -0.29
C ILE A 147 -5.73 8.23 -0.16
N GLY A 148 -6.03 8.86 -1.30
CA GLY A 148 -6.60 10.19 -1.40
C GLY A 148 -5.54 11.23 -1.75
N PHE A 149 -5.53 11.64 -3.02
CA PHE A 149 -4.72 12.75 -3.50
C PHE A 149 -5.00 14.04 -2.72
N GLN A 150 -3.99 14.89 -2.66
CA GLN A 150 -4.05 16.23 -2.10
C GLN A 150 -3.77 17.25 -3.20
N THR A 151 -4.15 18.52 -3.00
CA THR A 151 -3.90 19.57 -4.00
C THR A 151 -2.42 19.74 -4.33
N GLN A 152 -1.53 19.46 -3.37
CA GLN A 152 -0.07 19.45 -3.59
C GLN A 152 0.42 18.38 -4.57
N ASP A 153 -0.40 17.38 -4.91
CA ASP A 153 -0.06 16.36 -5.90
C ASP A 153 -0.33 16.83 -7.34
N ILE A 154 -1.02 17.96 -7.54
CA ILE A 154 -1.38 18.51 -8.86
C ILE A 154 -0.15 18.63 -9.79
N PRO A 155 1.00 19.20 -9.39
CA PRO A 155 2.15 19.29 -10.27
C PRO A 155 2.71 17.92 -10.70
N THR A 156 2.71 16.95 -9.79
CA THR A 156 3.15 15.57 -10.07
C THR A 156 2.19 14.87 -11.03
N LEU A 157 0.89 15.05 -10.81
CA LEU A 157 -0.17 14.58 -11.71
C LEU A 157 -0.05 15.23 -13.10
N ALA A 158 0.12 16.55 -13.17
CA ALA A 158 0.31 17.26 -14.43
C ALA A 158 1.53 16.73 -15.20
N LYS A 159 2.65 16.50 -14.50
CA LYS A 159 3.85 15.90 -15.09
C LYS A 159 3.58 14.51 -15.67
N LEU A 160 2.67 13.71 -15.10
CA LEU A 160 2.34 12.39 -15.67
C LEU A 160 1.79 12.47 -17.09
N LEU A 161 1.24 13.61 -17.51
CA LEU A 161 0.71 13.78 -18.88
C LEU A 161 1.83 14.03 -19.90
N ASP A 162 2.97 14.57 -19.47
CA ASP A 162 4.10 14.96 -20.30
C ASP A 162 5.16 13.84 -20.48
N VAL A 163 5.13 12.79 -19.64
CA VAL A 163 6.10 11.68 -19.75
C VAL A 163 5.62 10.68 -20.82
N PRO A 164 6.50 10.04 -21.63
CA PRO A 164 6.12 8.96 -22.55
C PRO A 164 5.37 7.78 -21.90
N ALA A 165 5.44 7.63 -20.57
CA ALA A 165 4.63 6.70 -19.79
C ALA A 165 3.12 7.02 -19.84
N SER A 166 2.74 8.23 -20.24
CA SER A 166 1.37 8.71 -20.48
C SER A 166 0.75 8.14 -21.75
N ASN A 167 1.54 7.54 -22.66
CA ASN A 167 1.05 6.79 -23.84
C ASN A 167 0.18 5.58 -23.47
N GLN A 168 -0.04 5.36 -22.17
CA GLN A 168 -1.07 4.51 -21.63
C GLN A 168 -2.39 5.28 -21.61
N ASN A 169 -3.28 4.94 -22.55
CA ASN A 169 -4.64 5.51 -22.76
C ASN A 169 -5.50 5.77 -21.52
N PHE A 170 -5.17 5.18 -20.36
CA PHE A 170 -5.90 5.42 -19.12
C PHE A 170 -5.39 6.65 -18.35
N LEU A 171 -4.08 6.94 -18.35
CA LEU A 171 -3.54 8.09 -17.60
C LEU A 171 -3.99 9.40 -18.24
N THR A 172 -4.02 9.47 -19.56
CA THR A 172 -4.52 10.64 -20.31
C THR A 172 -5.99 10.92 -20.07
N LYS A 173 -6.78 9.95 -19.59
CA LYS A 173 -8.19 10.14 -19.21
C LYS A 173 -8.36 10.45 -17.73
N LEU A 174 -7.73 9.66 -16.86
CA LEU A 174 -7.98 9.73 -15.42
C LEU A 174 -7.24 10.88 -14.73
N VAL A 175 -6.06 11.27 -15.24
CA VAL A 175 -5.25 12.32 -14.62
C VAL A 175 -5.92 13.70 -14.74
N PRO A 176 -6.41 14.14 -15.92
CA PRO A 176 -7.12 15.42 -16.02
C PRO A 176 -8.38 15.46 -15.15
N GLU A 177 -9.17 14.38 -15.14
CA GLU A 177 -10.35 14.26 -14.27
C GLU A 177 -9.98 14.41 -12.80
N THR A 178 -8.89 13.75 -12.37
CA THR A 178 -8.43 13.82 -10.97
C THR A 178 -7.91 15.22 -10.61
N ILE A 179 -7.20 15.88 -11.53
CA ILE A 179 -6.76 17.27 -11.33
C ILE A 179 -7.97 18.20 -11.21
N SER A 180 -8.98 18.07 -12.08
CA SER A 180 -10.22 18.85 -12.00
C SER A 180 -10.92 18.64 -10.66
N GLU A 181 -11.08 17.38 -10.24
CA GLU A 181 -11.68 17.01 -8.96
C GLU A 181 -10.95 17.67 -7.78
N LEU A 182 -9.61 17.70 -7.78
CA LEU A 182 -8.82 18.35 -6.73
C LEU A 182 -8.96 19.88 -6.72
N ILE A 183 -9.04 20.50 -7.90
CA ILE A 183 -9.24 21.95 -8.02
C ILE A 183 -10.64 22.34 -7.53
N GLU A 184 -11.66 21.60 -7.95
CA GLU A 184 -13.06 21.86 -7.60
C GLU A 184 -13.33 21.66 -6.10
N THR A 185 -12.76 20.60 -5.51
CA THR A 185 -12.99 20.27 -4.10
C THR A 185 -12.20 21.16 -3.13
N ASN A 186 -11.08 21.73 -3.55
CA ASN A 186 -10.29 22.67 -2.73
C ASN A 186 -9.60 23.77 -3.56
N PRO A 187 -10.36 24.76 -4.09
CA PRO A 187 -9.79 25.81 -4.93
C PRO A 187 -8.69 26.64 -4.25
N PRO A 188 -8.83 27.08 -2.98
CA PRO A 188 -7.76 27.83 -2.30
C PRO A 188 -6.47 27.02 -2.17
N GLY A 189 -6.58 25.72 -1.87
CA GLY A 189 -5.43 24.83 -1.76
C GLY A 189 -4.80 24.44 -3.10
N ALA A 190 -5.56 24.51 -4.19
CA ALA A 190 -5.08 24.23 -5.54
C ALA A 190 -4.46 25.46 -6.24
N THR A 191 -4.84 26.67 -5.83
CA THR A 191 -4.40 27.95 -6.43
C THR A 191 -2.87 28.03 -6.66
N PRO A 192 -2.00 27.61 -5.72
CA PRO A 192 -0.55 27.67 -5.93
C PRO A 192 -0.02 26.77 -7.05
N TYR A 193 -0.83 25.82 -7.54
CA TYR A 193 -0.43 24.78 -8.48
C TYR A 193 -1.07 24.91 -9.87
N LEU A 194 -1.94 25.90 -10.09
CA LEU A 194 -2.68 26.05 -11.35
C LEU A 194 -1.77 26.27 -12.57
N SER A 195 -0.65 26.97 -12.39
CA SER A 195 0.34 27.18 -13.46
C SER A 195 0.94 25.87 -13.99
N SER A 196 0.98 24.81 -13.18
CA SER A 196 1.44 23.48 -13.61
C SER A 196 0.46 22.83 -14.60
N VAL A 197 -0.82 23.22 -14.56
CA VAL A 197 -1.86 22.73 -15.47
C VAL A 197 -1.98 23.61 -16.70
N GLU A 198 -1.85 24.93 -16.56
CA GLU A 198 -1.87 25.89 -17.68
C GLU A 198 -0.79 25.55 -18.72
N ASN A 199 0.42 25.19 -18.27
CA ASN A 199 1.51 24.73 -19.15
C ASN A 199 1.15 23.52 -20.02
N LEU A 200 0.16 22.70 -19.61
CA LEU A 200 -0.32 21.56 -20.41
C LEU A 200 -1.31 22.00 -21.49
N LEU A 201 -2.02 23.10 -21.30
CA LEU A 201 -2.99 23.64 -22.25
C LEU A 201 -2.31 24.49 -23.33
N ASP A 202 -1.20 25.14 -22.98
CA ASP A 202 -0.43 26.00 -23.87
C ASP A 202 0.52 25.24 -24.80
N ASN A 203 0.62 23.91 -24.69
CA ASN A 203 1.50 23.10 -25.53
C ASN A 203 0.78 22.76 -26.85
N PRO A 204 1.10 23.42 -27.98
CA PRO A 204 0.29 23.38 -29.19
C PRO A 204 0.66 22.20 -30.10
N ASN A 205 1.21 21.11 -29.56
CA ASN A 205 1.68 19.98 -30.35
C ASN A 205 0.73 18.77 -30.26
N PRO A 206 -0.23 18.63 -31.19
CA PRO A 206 -0.99 17.41 -31.38
C PRO A 206 -0.15 16.46 -32.24
N ASP A 207 0.72 15.69 -31.61
CA ASP A 207 1.27 14.49 -32.27
C ASP A 207 0.23 13.35 -32.24
#